data_AF-A0A3M1BIK7-F1
#
_entry.id   AF-A0A3M1BIK7-F1
#
_cell.length_a   1.000
_cell.length_b   1.000
_cell.length_c   1.000
_cell.angle_alpha   90.00
_cell.angle_beta   90.00
_cell.angle_gamma   90.00
#
_symmetry.space_group_name_H-M   'P 1'
#
loop_
_entity.id
_entity.type
_entity.pdbx_description
1 polymer ?
#
loop_
_entity_poly.entity_id
_entity_poly.type
_entity_poly.pdbx_seq_one_letter_code
_entity_poly.pdbx_strand_id
1 'polypeptide(L)' 'DYEHHRTGEDNGDAHLKNLLTHLQVVLPVTNGRLDLGPWQEIFYAEFDGQRKKRVVVKVIGT' A
#
# COMPACT_ATOMS: atom_id res chain seq x y z
N ASP A 1 4.30 -4.54 24.40
CA ASP A 1 3.12 -3.71 24.11
C ASP A 1 3.50 -2.44 23.40
N TYR A 2 2.69 -2.04 22.41
CA TYR A 2 2.86 -0.78 21.70
C TYR A 2 2.21 0.35 22.49
N GLU A 3 2.85 1.52 22.52
CA GLU A 3 2.27 2.73 23.11
C GLU A 3 0.94 3.12 22.45
N HIS A 4 0.77 2.77 21.17
CA HIS A 4 -0.47 2.91 20.40
C HIS A 4 -1.68 2.26 21.08
N HIS A 5 -1.47 1.17 21.83
CA HIS A 5 -2.55 0.44 22.51
C HIS A 5 -3.24 1.26 23.61
N ARG A 6 -2.61 2.35 24.08
CA ARG A 6 -3.22 3.28 25.02
C ARG A 6 -4.44 4.02 24.44
N THR A 7 -4.64 3.97 23.14
CA THR A 7 -5.79 4.57 22.45
C THR A 7 -7.03 3.65 22.39
N GLY A 8 -6.89 2.38 22.81
CA GLY A 8 -7.94 1.36 22.68
C GLY A 8 -7.87 0.53 21.38
N GLU A 9 -6.98 0.91 20.45
CA GLU A 9 -6.69 0.17 19.21
C GLU A 9 -5.52 -0.81 19.40
N ASP A 10 -5.54 -1.96 18.75
CA ASP A 10 -4.48 -2.99 18.82
C ASP A 10 -3.66 -3.14 17.52
N ASN A 11 -3.96 -2.33 16.51
CA ASN A 11 -3.37 -2.37 15.17
C ASN A 11 -2.04 -1.59 15.04
N GLY A 12 -1.31 -1.39 16.15
CA GLY A 12 -0.04 -0.65 16.14
C GLY A 12 1.01 -1.29 15.22
N ASP A 13 0.98 -2.61 15.10
CA ASP A 13 1.84 -3.36 14.18
C ASP A 13 1.49 -3.10 12.70
N ALA A 14 0.22 -2.85 12.37
CA ALA A 14 -0.22 -2.55 11.01
C ALA A 14 0.32 -1.19 10.53
N HIS A 15 0.40 -0.21 11.43
CA HIS A 15 1.06 1.07 11.17
C HIS A 15 2.55 0.90 10.86
N LEU A 16 3.25 0.06 11.64
CA LEU A 16 4.67 -0.24 11.42
C LEU A 16 4.90 -1.03 10.12
N LYS A 17 4.03 -1.98 9.78
CA LYS A 17 4.08 -2.69 8.49
C LYS A 17 3.90 -1.73 7.32
N ASN A 18 2.96 -0.78 7.40
CA ASN A 18 2.76 0.24 6.37
C ASN A 18 3.99 1.15 6.19
N LEU A 19 4.62 1.57 7.30
CA LEU A 19 5.86 2.34 7.27
C LEU A 19 6.98 1.54 6.57
N LEU A 20 7.11 0.25 6.91
CA LEU A 20 8.14 -0.64 6.40
C LEU A 20 8.01 -0.93 4.90
N THR A 21 6.78 -1.21 4.44
CA THR A 21 6.54 -1.57 3.03
C THR A 21 6.36 -0.37 2.12
N HIS A 22 6.25 0.83 2.69
CA HIS A 22 5.80 2.04 2.03
C HIS A 22 4.33 1.96 1.55
N LEU A 23 3.66 3.10 1.47
CA LEU A 23 2.21 3.17 1.19
C LEU A 23 1.85 3.14 -0.31
N GLN A 24 2.82 3.35 -1.20
CA GLN A 24 2.56 3.52 -2.63
C GLN A 24 3.75 3.12 -3.49
N VAL A 25 3.50 2.98 -4.79
CA VAL A 25 4.52 2.85 -5.83
C VAL A 25 4.21 3.79 -6.99
N VAL A 26 5.24 4.15 -7.75
CA VAL A 26 5.12 4.87 -9.02
C VAL A 26 5.61 3.94 -10.12
N LEU A 27 4.81 3.79 -11.18
CA LEU A 27 5.10 2.88 -12.28
C LEU A 27 5.16 3.64 -13.61
N PRO A 28 6.16 3.37 -14.46
CA PRO A 28 6.17 3.90 -15.82
C PRO A 28 5.08 3.29 -16.68
N VAL A 29 4.56 4.08 -17.61
CA VAL A 29 3.68 3.64 -18.69
C VAL A 29 4.39 3.90 -20.01
N THR A 30 4.74 2.82 -20.72
CA THR A 30 5.45 2.88 -21.99
C THR A 30 4.56 2.28 -23.08
N ASN A 31 4.30 3.02 -24.17
CA ASN A 31 3.41 2.59 -25.25
C ASN A 31 2.02 2.13 -24.77
N GLY A 32 1.45 2.83 -23.79
CA GLY A 32 0.12 2.55 -23.24
C GLY A 32 0.03 1.30 -22.34
N ARG A 33 1.15 0.73 -21.91
CA ARG A 33 1.21 -0.44 -21.01
C ARG A 33 2.05 -0.13 -19.78
N LEU A 34 1.69 -0.73 -18.64
CA LEU A 34 2.55 -0.71 -17.44
C LEU A 34 3.87 -1.39 -17.79
N ASP A 35 4.97 -0.69 -17.54
CA ASP A 35 6.32 -1.16 -17.87
C ASP A 35 6.89 -1.92 -16.67
N LEU A 36 6.37 -3.14 -16.49
CA LEU A 36 6.74 -4.07 -15.43
C LEU A 36 7.81 -5.04 -15.92
N GLY A 37 8.76 -5.36 -15.05
CA GLY A 37 9.67 -6.48 -15.24
C GLY A 37 8.93 -7.82 -15.21
N PRO A 38 9.57 -8.92 -15.66
CA PRO A 38 8.92 -10.21 -15.87
C PRO A 38 8.34 -10.86 -14.59
N TRP A 39 8.75 -10.38 -13.41
CA TRP A 39 8.33 -10.90 -12.11
C TRP A 39 7.73 -9.83 -11.18
N GLN A 40 7.47 -8.64 -11.70
CA GLN A 40 6.86 -7.56 -10.92
C GLN A 40 5.34 -7.69 -10.96
N GLU A 41 4.72 -7.59 -9.79
CA GLU A 41 3.26 -7.66 -9.62
C GLU A 41 2.84 -6.63 -8.55
N ILE A 42 1.65 -6.07 -8.70
CA ILE A 42 1.14 -5.02 -7.81
C ILE A 42 0.15 -5.64 -6.83
N PHE A 43 0.45 -5.57 -5.54
CA PHE A 43 -0.42 -6.09 -4.49
C PHE A 43 -1.04 -4.99 -3.65
N TYR A 44 -2.29 -5.22 -3.23
CA TYR A 44 -2.85 -4.53 -2.07
C TYR A 44 -2.49 -5.31 -0.80
N ALA A 45 -1.47 -4.84 -0.09
CA ALA A 45 -1.06 -5.43 1.19
C ALA A 45 -1.93 -4.89 2.33
N GLU A 46 -2.95 -5.67 2.72
CA GLU A 46 -3.82 -5.37 3.86
C GLU A 46 -3.19 -5.87 5.16
N PHE A 47 -3.08 -4.99 6.16
CA PHE A 47 -2.48 -5.29 7.46
C PHE A 47 -3.44 -5.17 8.64
N ASP A 48 -4.63 -4.61 8.42
CA ASP A 48 -5.70 -4.43 9.43
C ASP A 48 -7.06 -4.34 8.70
N GLY A 49 -7.56 -5.52 8.29
CA GLY A 49 -8.68 -5.71 7.37
C GLY A 49 -10.06 -5.74 8.02
N GLN A 50 -10.99 -6.50 7.41
CA GLN A 50 -12.38 -6.67 7.87
C GLN A 50 -13.23 -5.39 7.91
N ARG A 51 -12.76 -4.33 7.25
CA ARG A 51 -13.45 -3.05 7.07
C ARG A 51 -13.21 -2.51 5.66
N LYS A 52 -14.13 -1.68 5.16
CA LYS A 52 -14.03 -1.13 3.80
C LYS A 52 -12.85 -0.15 3.71
N LYS A 53 -11.89 -0.45 2.84
CA LYS A 53 -10.70 0.38 2.54
C LYS A 53 -10.58 0.62 1.03
N ARG A 54 -9.67 1.51 0.63
CA ARG A 54 -9.57 2.01 -0.75
C ARG A 54 -8.11 2.09 -1.20
N VAL A 55 -7.91 1.92 -2.50
CA VAL A 55 -6.67 2.25 -3.21
C VAL A 55 -7.00 3.32 -4.26
N VAL A 56 -6.10 4.27 -4.47
CA VAL A 56 -6.25 5.30 -5.50
C VAL A 56 -5.22 5.05 -6.59
N VAL A 57 -5.67 5.07 -7.85
CA VAL A 57 -4.79 5.08 -9.03
C VAL A 57 -4.89 6.45 -9.68
N LYS A 58 -3.74 7.11 -9.86
CA LYS A 58 -3.65 8.40 -10.53
C LYS A 58 -2.64 8.29 -11.67
N VAL A 59 -3.08 8.64 -12.87
CA VAL A 59 -2.25 8.67 -14.07
C VAL A 59 -2.10 10.12 -14.51
N ILE A 60 -0.86 10.51 -14.84
CA ILE A 60 -0.50 11.80 -15.40
C ILE A 60 0.45 11.54 -16.58
N GLY A 61 0.26 12.26 -17.68
CA GLY A 61 1.01 12.05 -18.91
C GLY A 61 0.36 12.81 -20.06
N THR A 62 1.06 12.84 -21.19
CA THR A 62 0.65 13.50 -22.45
C THR A 62 0.48 12.48 -23.55
#